data_AF-A0A7H9C1X9-F1
#
_entry.id   AF-A0A7H9C1X9-F1
#
_cell.length_a   1.000
_cell.length_b   1.000
_cell.length_c   1.000
_cell.angle_alpha   90.00
_cell.angle_beta   90.00
_cell.angle_gamma   90.00
#
_symmetry.space_group_name_H-M   'P 1'
#
loop_
_entity.id
_entity.type
_entity.pdbx_description
1 polymer ?
#
loop_
_entity_poly.entity_id
_entity_poly.type
_entity_poly.pdbx_seq_one_letter_code
_entity_poly.pdbx_strand_id
1 'polypeptide(L)'
;MSPSPKIAASDSLNEIATVRVELRDTDPLIWREVEVPTSITLKVLHDIIQAVMGWFDYHLWEFTIGKQRYGLPMDEDWGTAPRKDAAKVRLRDVLKPRRTTIDYLYDFGDSWELRLTVTGVRAGHPETSYPRYLGGERNAPPEDCGGIPGFYDMLDALADPDHPNHADATEWADDYDPDTIDELPIKYALLRIANRRNPAKARLINKAPPKPDN
;
A
#
# COMPACT_ATOMS: atom_id res chain seq x y z
N MET A 1 31.58 -1.27 17.87
CA MET A 1 30.16 -1.37 17.46
C MET A 1 29.86 -2.85 17.28
N SER A 2 29.11 -3.43 18.20
CA SER A 2 28.75 -4.86 18.10
C SER A 2 27.75 -5.05 16.96
N PRO A 3 27.91 -6.06 16.10
CA PRO A 3 26.95 -6.33 15.05
C PRO A 3 25.60 -6.70 15.67
N SER A 4 24.51 -6.14 15.14
CA SER A 4 23.14 -6.52 15.52
C SER A 4 22.96 -8.04 15.37
N PRO A 5 22.26 -8.71 16.30
CA PRO A 5 22.06 -10.15 16.20
C PRO A 5 21.35 -10.51 14.89
N LYS A 6 21.92 -11.48 14.15
CA LYS A 6 21.28 -12.04 12.97
C LYS A 6 20.01 -12.75 13.41
N ILE A 7 18.85 -12.17 13.11
CA ILE A 7 17.54 -12.78 13.30
C ILE A 7 17.52 -14.08 12.49
N ALA A 8 17.11 -15.20 13.10
CA ALA A 8 17.00 -16.47 12.41
C ALA A 8 16.01 -16.36 11.24
N ALA A 9 16.29 -17.01 10.10
CA ALA A 9 15.46 -16.90 8.91
C ALA A 9 13.97 -17.27 9.14
N SER A 10 13.69 -18.14 10.12
CA SER A 10 12.34 -18.53 10.54
C SER A 10 11.59 -17.43 11.31
N ASP A 11 12.29 -16.62 12.09
CA ASP A 11 11.66 -15.54 12.88
C ASP A 11 11.24 -14.38 11.96
N SER A 12 12.04 -14.08 10.92
CA SER A 12 11.74 -13.04 9.90
C SER A 12 10.51 -13.33 9.01
N LEU A 13 9.99 -14.54 9.00
CA LEU A 13 8.78 -14.90 8.23
C LEU A 13 7.50 -14.47 8.95
N ASN A 14 7.56 -14.31 10.27
CA ASN A 14 6.43 -13.98 11.13
C ASN A 14 6.45 -12.51 11.57
N GLU A 15 7.48 -11.76 11.22
CA GLU A 15 7.52 -10.33 11.49
C GLU A 15 6.48 -9.57 10.66
N ILE A 16 5.87 -8.60 11.31
CA ILE A 16 4.97 -7.61 10.73
C ILE A 16 5.57 -6.22 10.92
N ALA A 17 5.14 -5.29 10.10
CA ALA A 17 5.37 -3.86 10.27
C ALA A 17 4.05 -3.11 10.16
N THR A 18 3.95 -1.97 10.84
CA THR A 18 2.86 -1.02 10.65
C THR A 18 3.22 -0.09 9.49
N VAL A 19 2.30 0.07 8.55
CA VAL A 19 2.45 0.94 7.38
C VAL A 19 1.32 1.97 7.42
N ARG A 20 1.70 3.23 7.57
CA ARG A 20 0.81 4.37 7.37
C ARG A 20 0.95 4.82 5.91
N VAL A 21 -0.18 4.89 5.21
CA VAL A 21 -0.30 5.30 3.81
C VAL A 21 -1.01 6.65 3.78
N GLU A 22 -0.37 7.67 3.23
CA GLU A 22 -0.89 9.03 3.18
C GLU A 22 -0.92 9.50 1.73
N LEU A 23 -2.07 9.95 1.25
CA LEU A 23 -2.19 10.59 -0.06
C LEU A 23 -1.73 12.03 0.06
N ARG A 24 -0.75 12.42 -0.76
CA ARG A 24 -0.17 13.77 -0.73
C ARG A 24 -1.11 14.78 -1.34
N ASP A 25 -0.87 16.04 -0.97
CA ASP A 25 -1.57 17.20 -1.51
C ASP A 25 -3.10 17.13 -1.31
N THR A 26 -3.50 16.49 -0.20
CA THR A 26 -4.88 16.46 0.28
C THR A 26 -5.00 17.20 1.61
N ASP A 27 -6.02 18.03 1.70
CA ASP A 27 -6.51 18.68 2.92
C ASP A 27 -8.05 18.60 2.93
N PRO A 28 -8.68 17.94 3.92
CA PRO A 28 -8.05 17.17 5.00
C PRO A 28 -7.29 15.94 4.52
N LEU A 29 -6.28 15.52 5.29
CA LEU A 29 -5.40 14.41 4.91
C LEU A 29 -6.18 13.10 4.72
N ILE A 30 -6.05 12.50 3.53
CA ILE A 30 -6.56 11.16 3.24
C ILE A 30 -5.49 10.12 3.61
N TRP A 31 -5.81 9.20 4.53
CA TRP A 31 -4.83 8.21 5.00
C TRP A 31 -5.43 6.86 5.43
N ARG A 32 -4.58 5.83 5.41
CA ARG A 32 -4.88 4.46 5.87
C ARG A 32 -3.72 3.92 6.70
N GLU A 33 -4.01 3.09 7.69
CA GLU A 33 -3.00 2.37 8.46
C GLU A 33 -3.29 0.88 8.47
N VAL A 34 -2.25 0.10 8.16
CA VAL A 34 -2.31 -1.36 8.07
C VAL A 34 -1.12 -2.00 8.74
N GLU A 35 -1.29 -3.24 9.17
CA GLU A 35 -0.17 -4.11 9.52
C GLU A 35 0.05 -5.13 8.42
N VAL A 36 1.29 -5.23 7.95
CA VAL A 36 1.66 -6.10 6.83
C VAL A 36 2.85 -6.97 7.22
N PRO A 37 2.95 -8.21 6.72
CA PRO A 37 4.12 -9.04 7.00
C PRO A 37 5.36 -8.50 6.28
N THR A 38 6.50 -8.42 6.96
CA THR A 38 7.74 -7.92 6.33
C THR A 38 8.25 -8.86 5.22
N SER A 39 7.75 -10.09 5.20
CA SER A 39 8.07 -11.11 4.19
C SER A 39 7.34 -10.94 2.85
N ILE A 40 6.35 -10.04 2.73
CA ILE A 40 5.69 -9.74 1.45
C ILE A 40 6.64 -9.13 0.44
N THR A 41 6.32 -9.28 -0.85
CA THR A 41 7.01 -8.55 -1.92
C THR A 41 6.48 -7.13 -2.02
N LEU A 42 7.22 -6.23 -2.66
CA LEU A 42 6.71 -4.89 -2.97
C LEU A 42 5.50 -4.94 -3.89
N LYS A 43 5.38 -5.95 -4.77
CA LYS A 43 4.14 -6.18 -5.54
C LYS A 43 2.92 -6.41 -4.63
N VAL A 44 3.06 -7.25 -3.60
CA VAL A 44 1.96 -7.49 -2.64
C VAL A 44 1.69 -6.26 -1.79
N LEU A 45 2.70 -5.43 -1.49
CA LEU A 45 2.48 -4.13 -0.85
C LEU A 45 1.62 -3.22 -1.73
N HIS A 46 1.86 -3.19 -3.04
CA HIS A 46 1.01 -2.47 -3.98
C HIS A 46 -0.44 -3.00 -3.95
N ASP A 47 -0.66 -4.32 -3.98
CA ASP A 47 -2.01 -4.90 -3.88
C ASP A 47 -2.75 -4.45 -2.60
N ILE A 48 -2.00 -4.26 -1.51
CA ILE A 48 -2.53 -3.76 -0.23
C ILE A 48 -2.90 -2.28 -0.33
N ILE A 49 -2.09 -1.45 -0.99
CA ILE A 49 -2.38 -0.03 -1.19
C ILE A 49 -3.66 0.13 -2.02
N GLN A 50 -3.77 -0.59 -3.13
CA GLN A 50 -4.98 -0.61 -3.96
C GLN A 50 -6.21 -0.98 -3.13
N ALA A 51 -6.12 -2.04 -2.33
CA ALA A 51 -7.21 -2.50 -1.47
C ALA A 51 -7.64 -1.47 -0.41
N VAL A 52 -6.71 -0.72 0.19
CA VAL A 52 -7.07 0.26 1.24
C VAL A 52 -7.50 1.61 0.69
N MET A 53 -7.10 1.94 -0.54
CA MET A 53 -7.59 3.13 -1.26
C MET A 53 -8.85 2.85 -2.08
N GLY A 54 -9.28 1.60 -2.22
CA GLY A 54 -10.46 1.27 -3.01
C GLY A 54 -10.26 1.41 -4.52
N TRP A 55 -9.00 1.42 -4.99
CA TRP A 55 -8.65 1.48 -6.41
C TRP A 55 -8.59 0.09 -7.06
N PHE A 56 -8.60 0.06 -8.39
CA PHE A 56 -8.85 -1.13 -9.19
C PHE A 56 -7.62 -1.71 -9.92
N ASP A 57 -6.41 -1.16 -9.72
CA ASP A 57 -5.15 -1.61 -10.34
C ASP A 57 -5.18 -1.59 -11.88
N TYR A 58 -5.76 -0.54 -12.48
CA TYR A 58 -5.78 -0.35 -13.94
C TYR A 58 -4.50 0.29 -14.49
N HIS A 59 -3.76 1.01 -13.64
CA HIS A 59 -2.70 1.89 -14.11
C HIS A 59 -1.30 1.47 -13.69
N LEU A 60 -0.31 2.06 -14.37
CA LEU A 60 1.10 1.89 -14.01
C LEU A 60 1.40 2.48 -12.63
N TRP A 61 2.39 1.90 -11.97
CA TRP A 61 2.82 2.34 -10.65
C TRP A 61 4.29 2.09 -10.39
N GLU A 62 4.81 2.78 -9.38
CA GLU A 62 6.14 2.53 -8.87
C GLU A 62 6.32 2.92 -7.40
N PHE A 63 7.30 2.29 -6.76
CA PHE A 63 7.87 2.73 -5.49
C PHE A 63 9.22 3.39 -5.70
N THR A 64 9.50 4.44 -4.94
CA THR A 64 10.83 5.04 -4.79
C THR A 64 11.29 4.93 -3.34
N ILE A 65 12.44 4.28 -3.13
CA ILE A 65 13.07 4.11 -1.82
C ILE A 65 14.51 4.61 -1.90
N GLY A 66 14.77 5.76 -1.28
CA GLY A 66 16.03 6.46 -1.46
C GLY A 66 16.19 6.90 -2.93
N LYS A 67 17.17 6.34 -3.64
CA LYS A 67 17.42 6.62 -5.06
C LYS A 67 16.96 5.49 -6.00
N GLN A 68 16.41 4.41 -5.46
CA GLN A 68 16.04 3.23 -6.24
C GLN A 68 14.53 3.20 -6.49
N ARG A 69 14.16 2.97 -7.75
CA ARG A 69 12.78 2.73 -8.19
C ARG A 69 12.49 1.24 -8.28
N TYR A 70 11.25 0.86 -7.96
CA TYR A 70 10.74 -0.50 -8.04
C TYR A 70 9.36 -0.48 -8.69
N GLY A 71 9.05 -1.44 -9.56
CA GLY A 71 7.75 -1.51 -10.23
C GLY A 71 7.61 -2.80 -11.01
N LEU A 72 6.66 -2.82 -11.95
CA LEU A 72 6.58 -3.90 -12.93
C LEU A 72 7.84 -3.89 -13.83
N PRO A 73 8.29 -5.07 -14.30
CA PRO A 73 9.37 -5.13 -15.28
C PRO A 73 8.91 -4.38 -16.55
N MET A 74 9.74 -3.45 -17.00
CA MET A 74 9.59 -2.79 -18.30
C MET A 74 10.71 -3.26 -19.20
N ASP A 75 10.37 -3.56 -20.45
CA ASP A 75 11.38 -3.77 -21.50
C ASP A 75 12.14 -2.45 -21.69
N GLU A 76 13.46 -2.57 -21.89
CA GLU A 76 14.41 -1.46 -21.81
C GLU A 76 14.06 -0.29 -22.75
N ASP A 77 14.20 0.91 -22.17
CA ASP A 77 14.57 2.17 -22.80
C ASP A 77 13.48 3.12 -23.35
N TRP A 78 12.85 3.83 -22.41
CA TRP A 78 12.21 5.14 -22.64
C TRP A 78 13.02 6.30 -22.01
N GLY A 79 14.34 6.12 -21.80
CA GLY A 79 15.20 7.14 -21.15
C GLY A 79 15.00 7.30 -19.63
N THR A 80 14.19 6.44 -19.00
CA THR A 80 14.00 6.41 -17.54
C THR A 80 14.98 5.46 -16.84
N ALA A 81 15.49 5.85 -15.67
CA ALA A 81 16.37 5.00 -14.87
C ALA A 81 15.74 3.61 -14.59
N PRO A 82 16.53 2.52 -14.67
CA PRO A 82 16.02 1.16 -14.59
C PRO A 82 15.34 0.87 -13.24
N ARG A 83 14.14 0.30 -13.33
CA ARG A 83 13.34 -0.12 -12.17
C ARG A 83 13.70 -1.56 -11.80
N LYS A 84 13.78 -1.85 -10.50
CA LYS A 84 13.88 -3.24 -10.02
C LYS A 84 12.49 -3.86 -9.99
N ASP A 85 12.41 -5.12 -10.39
CA ASP A 85 11.17 -5.90 -10.34
C ASP A 85 10.64 -6.01 -8.91
N ALA A 86 9.52 -5.35 -8.64
CA ALA A 86 8.87 -5.29 -7.34
C ALA A 86 8.36 -6.66 -6.85
N ALA A 87 8.13 -7.62 -7.76
CA ALA A 87 7.74 -8.97 -7.38
C ALA A 87 8.92 -9.79 -6.83
N LYS A 88 10.16 -9.34 -7.02
CA LYS A 88 11.38 -10.04 -6.56
C LYS A 88 11.99 -9.47 -5.28
N VAL A 89 11.52 -8.31 -4.82
CA VAL A 89 12.05 -7.60 -3.64
C VAL A 89 11.06 -7.71 -2.50
N ARG A 90 11.51 -8.16 -1.32
CA ARG A 90 10.64 -8.20 -0.12
C ARG A 90 10.70 -6.89 0.64
N LEU A 91 9.62 -6.56 1.35
CA LEU A 91 9.55 -5.36 2.19
C LEU A 91 10.70 -5.33 3.20
N ARG A 92 10.98 -6.44 3.89
CA ARG A 92 12.10 -6.55 4.85
C ARG A 92 13.46 -6.21 4.25
N ASP A 93 13.66 -6.40 2.94
CA ASP A 93 14.94 -6.19 2.28
C ASP A 93 15.25 -4.68 2.10
N VAL A 94 14.24 -3.82 2.27
CA VAL A 94 14.34 -2.36 2.12
C VAL A 94 14.08 -1.59 3.42
N LEU A 95 13.84 -2.28 4.54
CA LEU A 95 13.57 -1.64 5.82
C LEU A 95 14.84 -1.06 6.47
N LYS A 96 14.68 0.11 7.08
CA LYS A 96 15.64 0.73 8.00
C LYS A 96 15.25 0.41 9.45
N PRO A 97 16.21 0.40 10.41
CA PRO A 97 15.97 -0.07 11.78
C PRO A 97 14.85 0.60 12.58
N ARG A 98 14.48 1.84 12.28
CA ARG A 98 13.46 2.59 13.04
C ARG A 98 12.25 2.96 12.20
N ARG A 99 12.51 3.56 11.04
CA ARG A 99 11.49 4.09 10.14
C ARG A 99 11.99 4.02 8.72
N THR A 100 11.14 3.55 7.82
CA THR A 100 11.35 3.57 6.38
C THR A 100 10.29 4.44 5.76
N THR A 101 10.70 5.39 4.93
CA THR A 101 9.77 6.17 4.10
C THR A 101 9.91 5.65 2.67
N ILE A 102 8.77 5.37 2.05
CA ILE A 102 8.65 4.85 0.70
C ILE A 102 7.68 5.78 -0.02
N ASP A 103 8.10 6.35 -1.14
CA ASP A 103 7.18 7.09 -2.01
C ASP A 103 6.57 6.11 -3.00
N TYR A 104 5.27 6.23 -3.26
CA TYR A 104 4.51 5.39 -4.18
C TYR A 104 3.74 6.29 -5.13
N LEU A 105 3.90 6.05 -6.43
CA LEU A 105 3.17 6.73 -7.48
C LEU A 105 2.25 5.72 -8.13
N TYR A 106 0.95 6.02 -8.18
CA TYR A 106 -0.06 5.26 -8.91
C TYR A 106 -0.69 6.13 -9.98
N ASP A 107 -0.90 5.54 -11.14
CA ASP A 107 -1.37 6.22 -12.34
C ASP A 107 -0.39 7.31 -12.82
N PHE A 108 0.25 7.08 -13.96
CA PHE A 108 1.20 8.06 -14.52
C PHE A 108 0.50 9.17 -15.31
N GLY A 109 -0.81 9.07 -15.53
CA GLY A 109 -1.67 10.16 -15.97
C GLY A 109 -2.03 11.04 -14.79
N ASP A 110 -2.89 10.53 -13.90
CA ASP A 110 -3.45 11.30 -12.76
C ASP A 110 -2.43 11.60 -11.66
N SER A 111 -1.32 10.86 -11.62
CA SER A 111 -0.18 11.09 -10.73
C SER A 111 -0.54 11.06 -9.24
N TRP A 112 -1.23 10.01 -8.80
CA TRP A 112 -1.53 9.82 -7.38
C TRP A 112 -0.25 9.53 -6.58
N GLU A 113 0.23 10.53 -5.86
CA GLU A 113 1.43 10.43 -5.02
C GLU A 113 1.08 10.08 -3.58
N LEU A 114 1.57 8.93 -3.11
CA LEU A 114 1.40 8.48 -1.75
C LEU A 114 2.74 8.40 -1.03
N ARG A 115 2.73 8.79 0.26
CA ARG A 115 3.84 8.55 1.18
C ARG A 115 3.50 7.41 2.11
N LEU A 116 4.34 6.39 2.11
CA LEU A 116 4.26 5.27 3.02
C LEU A 116 5.31 5.42 4.12
N THR A 117 4.86 5.37 5.38
CA THR A 117 5.73 5.36 6.55
C THR A 117 5.65 4.00 7.24
N VAL A 118 6.74 3.23 7.15
CA VAL A 118 6.85 1.89 7.74
C VAL A 118 7.59 1.96 9.07
N THR A 119 6.95 1.46 10.13
CA THR A 119 7.47 1.46 11.51
C THR A 119 7.08 0.17 12.24
N GLY A 120 7.49 0.03 13.50
CA GLY A 120 6.94 -0.98 14.40
C GLY A 120 7.20 -2.43 14.00
N VAL A 121 8.38 -2.73 13.43
CA VAL A 121 8.75 -4.11 13.06
C VAL A 121 8.80 -4.98 14.31
N ARG A 122 8.00 -6.05 14.33
CA ARG A 122 7.85 -6.95 15.48
C ARG A 122 7.26 -8.30 15.07
N ALA A 123 7.28 -9.28 15.97
CA ALA A 123 6.59 -10.54 15.77
C ALA A 123 5.06 -10.33 15.65
N GLY A 124 4.45 -10.91 14.62
CA GLY A 124 3.00 -10.94 14.47
C GLY A 124 2.35 -11.94 15.43
N HIS A 125 1.10 -11.66 15.81
CA HIS A 125 0.31 -12.54 16.66
C HIS A 125 -0.06 -13.86 15.93
N PRO A 126 0.14 -15.05 16.54
CA PRO A 126 -0.07 -16.35 15.88
C PRO A 126 -1.48 -16.58 15.32
N GLU A 127 -2.50 -16.06 16.01
CA GLU A 127 -3.92 -16.26 15.66
C GLU A 127 -4.47 -15.15 14.75
N THR A 128 -3.61 -14.22 14.31
CA THR A 128 -4.01 -13.10 13.46
C THR A 128 -3.54 -13.32 12.03
N SER A 129 -4.47 -13.17 11.09
CA SER A 129 -4.16 -13.13 9.66
C SER A 129 -3.69 -11.74 9.25
N TYR A 130 -2.63 -11.69 8.43
CA TYR A 130 -2.06 -10.44 7.93
C TYR A 130 -1.97 -10.46 6.39
N PRO A 131 -2.21 -9.32 5.71
CA PRO A 131 -2.34 -7.97 6.25
C PRO A 131 -3.68 -7.72 6.97
N ARG A 132 -3.72 -6.73 7.86
CA ARG A 132 -4.95 -6.27 8.52
C ARG A 132 -5.05 -4.75 8.57
N TYR A 133 -6.28 -4.27 8.55
CA TYR A 133 -6.61 -2.85 8.65
C TYR A 133 -6.60 -2.39 10.12
N LEU A 134 -6.03 -1.22 10.39
CA LEU A 134 -6.01 -0.60 11.71
C LEU A 134 -6.90 0.64 11.81
N GLY A 135 -7.03 1.41 10.71
CA GLY A 135 -7.84 2.63 10.67
C GLY A 135 -7.47 3.55 9.51
N GLY A 136 -8.17 4.67 9.38
CA GLY A 136 -7.98 5.65 8.32
C GLY A 136 -8.98 6.80 8.45
N GLU A 137 -8.78 7.85 7.66
CA GLU A 137 -9.71 8.99 7.55
C GLU A 137 -9.90 9.42 6.09
N ARG A 138 -11.10 9.93 5.80
CA ARG A 138 -11.61 10.35 4.48
C ARG A 138 -11.69 9.24 3.45
N ASN A 139 -12.64 9.34 2.53
CA ASN A 139 -12.67 8.46 1.37
C ASN A 139 -11.50 8.78 0.43
N ALA A 140 -10.98 7.78 -0.28
CA ALA A 140 -9.95 8.06 -1.28
C ALA A 140 -10.60 8.67 -2.53
N PRO A 141 -9.86 9.42 -3.36
CA PRO A 141 -10.39 9.90 -4.63
C PRO A 141 -10.83 8.72 -5.51
N PRO A 142 -11.98 8.80 -6.19
CA PRO A 142 -12.36 7.80 -7.17
C PRO A 142 -11.30 7.69 -8.27
N GLU A 143 -11.19 6.50 -8.87
CA GLU A 143 -10.26 6.29 -9.98
C GLU A 143 -10.67 7.13 -11.20
N ASP A 144 -9.68 7.60 -11.97
CA ASP A 144 -9.87 8.42 -13.18
C ASP A 144 -10.59 9.76 -12.96
N CYS A 145 -10.59 10.32 -11.74
CA CYS A 145 -11.14 11.66 -11.49
C CYS A 145 -10.23 12.81 -11.95
N GLY A 146 -9.05 12.55 -12.53
CA GLY A 146 -8.16 13.60 -13.04
C GLY A 146 -7.14 14.10 -12.01
N GLY A 147 -6.65 13.19 -11.16
CA GLY A 147 -5.66 13.51 -10.12
C GLY A 147 -6.19 14.45 -9.04
N ILE A 148 -5.29 15.04 -8.27
CA ILE A 148 -5.63 15.96 -7.18
C ILE A 148 -6.50 17.14 -7.66
N PRO A 149 -6.19 17.83 -8.78
CA PRO A 149 -7.03 18.93 -9.26
C PRO A 149 -8.45 18.48 -9.62
N GLY A 150 -8.58 17.38 -10.39
CA GLY A 150 -9.89 16.90 -10.80
C GLY A 150 -10.73 16.38 -9.63
N PHE A 151 -10.10 15.78 -8.62
CA PHE A 151 -10.77 15.42 -7.37
C PHE A 151 -11.38 16.64 -6.68
N TYR A 152 -10.62 17.73 -6.51
CA TYR A 152 -11.13 18.94 -5.86
C TYR A 152 -12.15 19.69 -6.72
N ASP A 153 -11.96 19.75 -8.04
CA ASP A 153 -12.95 20.32 -8.96
C ASP A 153 -14.30 19.57 -8.86
N MET A 154 -14.26 18.24 -8.71
CA MET A 154 -15.45 17.43 -8.47
C MET A 154 -16.09 17.77 -7.11
N LEU A 155 -15.31 17.87 -6.03
CA LEU A 155 -15.85 18.21 -4.70
C LEU A 155 -16.49 19.61 -4.68
N ASP A 156 -15.85 20.59 -5.30
CA ASP A 156 -16.37 21.95 -5.40
C ASP A 156 -17.69 21.97 -6.20
N ALA A 157 -17.76 21.21 -7.30
CA ALA A 157 -18.98 21.07 -8.08
C ALA A 157 -20.11 20.35 -7.30
N LEU A 158 -19.79 19.35 -6.47
CA LEU A 158 -20.77 18.66 -5.63
C LEU A 158 -21.31 19.55 -4.50
N ALA A 159 -20.47 20.44 -3.97
CA ALA A 159 -20.82 21.30 -2.84
C ALA A 159 -21.72 22.49 -3.21
N ASP A 160 -21.70 22.93 -4.48
CA ASP A 160 -22.48 24.08 -4.97
C ASP A 160 -23.52 23.66 -6.02
N PRO A 161 -24.83 23.63 -5.67
CA PRO A 161 -25.91 23.32 -6.61
C PRO A 161 -26.02 24.24 -7.82
N ASP A 162 -25.47 25.46 -7.75
CA ASP A 162 -25.46 26.43 -8.86
C ASP A 162 -24.17 26.32 -9.71
N HIS A 163 -23.24 25.43 -9.35
CA HIS A 163 -22.01 25.23 -10.11
C HIS A 163 -22.34 24.71 -11.52
N PRO A 164 -21.70 25.22 -12.60
CA PRO A 164 -22.00 24.81 -13.97
C PRO A 164 -21.91 23.30 -14.22
N ASN A 165 -21.05 22.60 -13.47
CA ASN A 165 -20.82 21.17 -13.58
C ASN A 165 -21.51 20.35 -12.47
N HIS A 166 -22.40 20.94 -11.64
CA HIS A 166 -23.01 20.24 -10.49
C HIS A 166 -23.76 18.96 -10.91
N ALA A 167 -24.55 19.05 -11.99
CA ALA A 167 -25.33 17.92 -12.50
C ALA A 167 -24.42 16.77 -12.97
N ASP A 168 -23.40 17.08 -13.78
CA ASP A 168 -22.45 16.10 -14.30
C ASP A 168 -21.62 15.49 -13.16
N ALA A 169 -21.17 16.29 -12.20
CA ALA A 169 -20.42 15.81 -11.04
C ALA A 169 -21.26 14.89 -10.15
N THR A 170 -22.54 15.20 -9.94
CA THR A 170 -23.47 14.36 -9.15
C THR A 170 -23.73 13.03 -9.85
N GLU A 171 -23.95 13.03 -11.17
CA GLU A 171 -24.11 11.80 -11.94
C GLU A 171 -22.83 10.94 -11.90
N TRP A 172 -21.67 11.57 -12.02
CA TRP A 172 -20.38 10.88 -12.04
C TRP A 172 -19.97 10.31 -10.68
N ALA A 173 -20.19 11.07 -9.60
CA ALA A 173 -19.82 10.68 -8.24
C ALA A 173 -20.74 9.58 -7.67
N ASP A 174 -21.95 9.41 -8.20
CA ASP A 174 -22.94 8.44 -7.74
C ASP A 174 -23.16 8.50 -6.21
N ASP A 175 -22.77 7.47 -5.46
CA ASP A 175 -22.90 7.38 -4.01
C ASP A 175 -21.63 7.80 -3.23
N TYR A 176 -20.67 8.40 -3.92
CA TYR A 176 -19.41 8.83 -3.33
C TYR A 176 -19.61 9.92 -2.27
N ASP A 177 -19.12 9.63 -1.06
CA ASP A 177 -19.00 10.59 0.04
C ASP A 177 -17.51 10.72 0.43
N PRO A 178 -16.88 11.91 0.33
CA PRO A 178 -15.48 12.12 0.70
C PRO A 178 -15.20 11.95 2.21
N ASP A 179 -16.23 11.98 3.05
CA ASP A 179 -16.09 11.98 4.50
C ASP A 179 -16.26 10.58 5.10
N THR A 180 -16.78 9.64 4.32
CA THR A 180 -17.09 8.29 4.77
C THR A 180 -16.05 7.27 4.29
N ILE A 181 -15.57 6.43 5.19
CA ILE A 181 -14.81 5.22 4.84
C ILE A 181 -15.68 4.00 5.09
N ASP A 182 -15.97 3.25 4.04
CA ASP A 182 -16.46 1.88 4.20
C ASP A 182 -15.29 0.93 4.48
N GLU A 183 -15.08 0.64 5.77
CA GLU A 183 -14.00 -0.25 6.19
C GLU A 183 -14.25 -1.72 5.83
N LEU A 184 -15.50 -2.11 5.56
CA LEU A 184 -15.86 -3.52 5.38
C LEU A 184 -15.26 -4.09 4.07
N PRO A 185 -15.41 -3.45 2.90
CA PRO A 185 -14.70 -3.83 1.67
C PRO A 185 -13.19 -3.91 1.86
N ILE A 186 -12.59 -2.92 2.55
CA ILE A 186 -11.14 -2.90 2.82
C ILE A 186 -10.74 -4.15 3.62
N LYS A 187 -11.42 -4.44 4.73
CA LYS A 187 -11.16 -5.61 5.57
C LYS A 187 -11.32 -6.92 4.78
N TYR A 188 -12.34 -7.03 3.94
CA TYR A 188 -12.53 -8.20 3.08
C TYR A 188 -11.42 -8.37 2.04
N ALA A 189 -11.01 -7.28 1.38
CA ALA A 189 -9.92 -7.31 0.40
C ALA A 189 -8.60 -7.75 1.05
N LEU A 190 -8.26 -7.18 2.21
CA LEU A 190 -7.06 -7.58 2.97
C LEU A 190 -7.13 -9.04 3.44
N LEU A 191 -8.30 -9.52 3.88
CA LEU A 191 -8.49 -10.92 4.26
C LEU A 191 -8.28 -11.87 3.06
N ARG A 192 -8.72 -11.49 1.86
CA ARG A 192 -8.44 -12.27 0.63
C ARG A 192 -6.94 -12.33 0.34
N ILE A 193 -6.22 -11.23 0.50
CA ILE A 193 -4.75 -11.18 0.36
C ILE A 193 -4.08 -12.09 1.40
N ALA A 194 -4.53 -12.03 2.65
CA ALA A 194 -4.01 -12.86 3.74
C ALA A 194 -4.21 -14.36 3.44
N ASN A 195 -5.42 -14.75 3.02
CA ASN A 195 -5.76 -16.15 2.73
C ASN A 195 -4.96 -16.74 1.56
N ARG A 196 -4.69 -15.96 0.51
CA ARG A 196 -3.80 -16.39 -0.59
C ARG A 196 -2.38 -16.68 -0.13
N ARG A 197 -1.92 -16.02 0.94
CA ARG A 197 -0.55 -16.16 1.47
C ARG A 197 -0.40 -17.32 2.45
N ASN A 198 -1.44 -17.70 3.19
CA ASN A 198 -1.36 -18.72 4.24
C ASN A 198 -0.78 -20.07 3.75
N PRO A 199 -1.18 -20.62 2.58
CA PRO A 199 -0.57 -21.86 2.05
C PRO A 199 0.92 -21.71 1.72
N ALA A 200 1.32 -20.57 1.14
CA ALA A 200 2.71 -20.29 0.82
C ALA A 200 3.57 -20.15 2.09
N LYS A 201 3.03 -19.51 3.13
CA LYS A 201 3.67 -19.40 4.45
C LYS A 201 3.87 -20.78 5.09
N ALA A 202 2.83 -21.62 5.11
CA ALA A 202 2.92 -22.98 5.66
C ALA A 202 4.00 -23.82 4.95
N ARG A 203 4.08 -23.75 3.62
CA ARG A 203 5.12 -24.43 2.83
C ARG A 203 6.54 -23.96 3.16
N LEU A 204 6.73 -22.66 3.40
CA LEU A 204 8.04 -22.09 3.74
C LEU A 204 8.49 -22.49 5.16
N ILE A 205 7.56 -22.50 6.12
CA ILE A 205 7.84 -22.94 7.50
C ILE A 205 8.26 -24.42 7.53
N ASN A 206 7.53 -25.28 6.81
CA ASN A 206 7.83 -26.71 6.76
C ASN A 206 9.16 -27.06 6.07
N LYS A 207 9.75 -26.12 5.32
CA LYS A 207 11.06 -26.29 4.66
C LYS A 207 12.23 -25.68 5.44
N ALA A 208 11.98 -24.91 6.49
CA ALA A 208 13.05 -24.31 7.29
C ALA A 208 13.74 -25.39 8.14
N PRO A 209 15.08 -25.42 8.23
CA PRO A 209 15.78 -26.35 9.10
C PRO A 209 15.36 -26.15 10.56
N PRO A 210 15.28 -27.22 11.39
CA PRO A 210 14.93 -27.10 12.79
C PRO A 210 15.91 -26.15 13.50
N LYS A 211 15.42 -25.39 14.49
CA LYS A 211 16.28 -24.55 15.33
C LYS A 211 17.31 -25.48 16.02
N PRO A 212 18.60 -25.11 16.10
CA PRO A 212 19.56 -25.89 16.86
C PRO A 212 19.12 -25.93 18.33
N ASP A 213 19.11 -27.13 18.91
CA ASP A 213 18.87 -27.30 20.34
C ASP A 213 19.98 -26.58 21.12
N ASN A 214 19.57 -25.79 22.13
CA ASN A 214 20.47 -25.16 23.09
C ASN A 214 20.88 -26.15 24.19
#